data_AF-A0A420PAV7-F1
#
_entry.id   AF-A0A420PAV7-F1
#
_cell.length_a   1.000
_cell.length_b   1.000
_cell.length_c   1.000
_cell.angle_alpha   90.00
_cell.angle_beta   90.00
_cell.angle_gamma   90.00
#
_symmetry.space_group_name_H-M   'P 1'
#
loop_
_entity.id
_entity.type
_entity.pdbx_description
1 polymer ?
#
loop_
_entity_poly.entity_id
_entity_poly.type
_entity_poly.pdbx_seq_one_letter_code
_entity_poly.pdbx_strand_id
1 'polypeptide(L)'
;MVKVDAHPPPETCQLFTQPGVAKTKLPWTYLILKSFFGGIFISLGSLFALVVAGRSLEQLSSNPSPITLLAAFTFSIEIVLVILTNVELATSNVDVKTYTTLQRKIAIYHLYRN
;
A
#
# COMPACT_ATOMS: atom_id res chain seq x y z
N MET A 1 -24.04 -14.23 15.50
CA MET A 1 -22.68 -14.52 15.02
C MET A 1 -22.29 -13.45 14.03
N VAL A 2 -21.20 -12.70 14.27
CA VAL A 2 -20.67 -11.74 13.31
C VAL A 2 -20.16 -12.52 12.11
N LYS A 3 -20.65 -12.21 10.90
CA LYS A 3 -20.16 -12.83 9.67
C LYS A 3 -18.73 -12.33 9.45
N VAL A 4 -17.75 -13.23 9.52
CA VAL A 4 -16.34 -12.89 9.21
C VAL A 4 -16.26 -12.61 7.71
N ASP A 5 -15.69 -11.46 7.34
CA ASP A 5 -15.54 -11.02 5.95
C ASP A 5 -14.33 -11.70 5.28
N ALA A 6 -14.38 -13.02 5.21
CA ALA A 6 -13.35 -13.86 4.62
C ALA A 6 -13.94 -14.60 3.41
N HIS A 7 -13.39 -14.31 2.23
CA HIS A 7 -13.86 -14.81 0.95
C HIS A 7 -12.92 -15.88 0.38
N PRO A 8 -13.45 -16.91 -0.31
CA PRO A 8 -12.62 -17.84 -1.07
C PRO A 8 -11.91 -17.12 -2.22
N PRO A 9 -10.76 -17.63 -2.70
CA PRO A 9 -9.96 -16.95 -3.73
C PRO A 9 -10.72 -16.46 -4.97
N PRO A 10 -11.70 -17.20 -5.53
CA PRO A 10 -12.49 -16.73 -6.67
C PRO A 10 -13.33 -15.49 -6.34
N GLU A 11 -13.93 -15.42 -5.15
CA GLU A 11 -14.71 -14.27 -4.71
C GLU A 11 -13.80 -13.07 -4.45
N THR A 12 -12.67 -13.27 -3.77
CA THR A 12 -11.66 -12.22 -3.54
C THR A 12 -11.16 -11.62 -4.87
N CYS A 13 -10.92 -12.46 -5.87
CA CYS A 13 -10.56 -12.04 -7.22
C CYS A 13 -11.62 -11.13 -7.86
N GLN A 14 -12.90 -11.44 -7.69
CA GLN A 14 -13.99 -10.60 -8.18
C GLN A 14 -14.09 -9.27 -7.43
N LEU A 15 -13.89 -9.29 -6.11
CA LEU A 15 -13.85 -8.09 -5.28
C LEU A 15 -12.66 -7.20 -5.64
N PHE A 16 -11.51 -7.79 -5.97
CA PHE A 16 -10.28 -7.10 -6.35
C PHE A 16 -10.39 -6.33 -7.69
N THR A 17 -11.26 -6.77 -8.60
CA THR A 17 -11.56 -6.04 -9.85
C THR A 17 -12.27 -4.71 -9.60
N GLN A 18 -13.16 -4.64 -8.59
CA GLN A 18 -13.96 -3.45 -8.33
C GLN A 18 -13.15 -2.17 -8.06
N PRO A 19 -12.15 -2.16 -7.15
CA PRO A 19 -11.32 -0.98 -6.93
C PRO A 19 -10.51 -0.61 -8.17
N GLY A 20 -10.07 -1.59 -8.98
CA GLY A 20 -9.36 -1.31 -10.23
C GLY A 20 -10.20 -0.52 -11.23
N VAL A 21 -11.48 -0.85 -11.39
CA VAL A 21 -12.42 -0.07 -12.23
C VAL A 21 -12.73 1.29 -11.58
N ALA A 22 -13.00 1.33 -10.28
CA ALA A 22 -13.36 2.57 -9.57
C ALA A 22 -12.25 3.62 -9.63
N LYS A 23 -10.99 3.21 -9.45
CA LYS A 23 -9.80 4.09 -9.47
C LYS A 23 -9.56 4.74 -10.84
N THR A 24 -10.08 4.19 -11.94
CA THR A 24 -9.98 4.84 -13.26
C THR A 24 -10.87 6.09 -13.41
N LYS A 25 -11.91 6.20 -12.56
CA LYS A 25 -12.88 7.30 -12.57
C LYS A 25 -12.50 8.44 -11.60
N LEU A 26 -11.40 8.29 -10.86
CA LEU A 26 -10.97 9.27 -9.89
C LEU A 26 -10.55 10.57 -10.60
N PRO A 27 -11.06 11.75 -10.18
CA PRO A 27 -10.61 13.01 -10.73
C PRO A 27 -9.16 13.30 -10.31
N TRP A 28 -8.41 13.95 -11.21
CA TRP A 28 -6.98 14.24 -11.02
C TRP A 28 -6.66 15.01 -9.73
N THR A 29 -7.52 15.95 -9.35
CA THR A 29 -7.34 16.74 -8.13
C THR A 29 -7.38 15.87 -6.87
N TYR A 30 -8.33 14.94 -6.80
CA TYR A 30 -8.47 14.02 -5.68
C TYR A 30 -7.34 12.99 -5.66
N LEU A 31 -6.95 12.51 -6.84
CA LEU A 31 -5.83 11.59 -7.02
C LEU A 31 -4.52 12.21 -6.50
N ILE A 32 -4.19 13.44 -6.92
CA ILE A 32 -2.97 14.13 -6.47
C ILE A 32 -2.97 14.29 -4.95
N LEU A 33 -4.09 14.73 -4.37
CA LEU A 33 -4.20 14.95 -2.93
C LEU A 33 -4.04 13.65 -2.14
N LYS A 34 -4.72 12.58 -2.57
CA LYS A 34 -4.60 11.26 -1.94
C LYS A 34 -3.21 10.67 -2.08
N SER A 35 -2.60 10.78 -3.27
CA SER A 35 -1.24 10.30 -3.51
C SER A 35 -0.20 11.08 -2.70
N PHE A 36 -0.43 12.38 -2.49
CA PHE A 36 0.41 13.22 -1.64
C PHE A 36 0.35 12.75 -0.17
N PHE A 37 -0.84 12.54 0.39
CA PHE A 37 -0.98 11.98 1.74
C PHE A 37 -0.43 10.56 1.86
N GLY A 38 -0.62 9.72 0.83
CA GLY A 38 0.00 8.41 0.74
C GLY A 38 1.52 8.50 0.85
N GLY A 39 2.14 9.40 0.09
CA GLY A 39 3.58 9.66 0.16
C GLY A 39 4.04 10.13 1.55
N ILE A 40 3.29 11.04 2.19
CA ILE A 40 3.59 11.49 3.57
C ILE A 40 3.60 10.31 4.54
N PHE A 41 2.57 9.46 4.52
CA PHE A 41 2.48 8.34 5.46
C PHE A 41 3.59 7.32 5.27
N ILE A 42 3.92 6.96 4.02
CA ILE A 42 5.04 6.05 3.73
C ILE A 42 6.38 6.69 4.12
N SER A 43 6.57 7.98 3.86
CA SER A 43 7.81 8.68 4.22
C SER A 43 8.00 8.77 5.73
N LEU A 44 6.93 8.98 6.49
CA LEU A 44 6.98 8.98 7.95
C LEU A 44 7.37 7.61 8.49
N GLY A 45 6.75 6.53 8.00
CA GLY A 45 7.08 5.16 8.38
C GLY A 45 8.54 4.79 8.06
N SER A 46 9.00 5.16 6.86
CA SER A 46 10.39 4.99 6.44
C SER A 46 11.38 5.76 7.33
N LEU A 47 11.03 6.98 7.73
CA LEU A 47 11.84 7.77 8.66
C LEU A 47 11.93 7.10 10.05
N PHE A 48 10.80 6.62 10.58
CA PHE A 48 10.80 5.88 11.84
C PHE A 48 11.62 4.59 11.77
N ALA A 49 11.45 3.81 10.70
CA ALA A 49 12.25 2.61 10.46
C ALA A 49 13.75 2.94 10.39
N LEU A 50 14.13 4.05 9.74
CA LEU A 50 15.51 4.51 9.66
C LEU A 50 16.06 4.95 11.03
N VAL A 51 15.27 5.65 11.85
CA VAL A 51 15.65 6.03 13.21
C VAL A 51 15.83 4.81 14.11
N VAL A 52 14.97 3.80 13.98
CA VAL A 52 15.07 2.54 14.72
C VAL A 52 16.29 1.74 14.27
N ALA A 53 16.54 1.68 12.96
CA ALA A 53 17.70 0.99 12.39
C ALA A 53 19.03 1.71 12.67
N GLY A 54 19.02 3.04 12.73
CA GLY A 54 20.19 3.89 12.95
C GLY A 54 20.66 4.00 14.40
N ARG A 55 20.13 3.17 15.31
CA ARG A 55 20.62 3.07 16.70
C ARG A 55 22.07 2.57 16.71
N SER A 56 22.83 2.92 17.77
CA SER A 56 24.30 2.89 17.82
C SER A 56 24.96 1.73 17.08
N LEU A 57 26.02 2.05 16.31
CA LEU A 57 26.83 1.05 15.59
C LEU A 57 27.36 -0.09 16.48
N GLU A 58 27.53 0.15 17.78
CA GLU A 58 27.91 -0.89 18.77
C GLU A 58 26.84 -1.97 18.96
N GLN A 59 25.54 -1.63 18.89
CA GLN A 59 24.49 -2.65 18.98
C GLN A 59 24.37 -3.44 17.68
N LEU A 60 24.58 -2.79 16.53
CA LEU A 60 24.53 -3.40 15.21
C LEU A 60 25.69 -4.38 14.95
N SER A 61 26.88 -4.09 15.48
CA SER A 61 28.07 -4.94 15.35
C SER A 61 27.99 -6.20 16.22
N SER A 62 27.23 -6.19 17.32
CA SER A 62 27.06 -7.37 18.17
C SER A 62 26.04 -8.35 17.59
N ASN A 63 24.85 -7.88 17.18
CA ASN A 63 23.76 -8.67 16.59
C ASN A 63 22.71 -7.75 15.91
N PRO A 64 22.67 -7.65 14.57
CA PRO A 64 21.75 -6.74 13.86
C PRO A 64 20.30 -7.23 13.80
N SER A 65 20.06 -8.54 13.93
CA SER A 65 18.75 -9.19 13.71
C SER A 65 17.56 -8.58 14.48
N PRO A 66 17.63 -8.33 15.80
CA PRO A 66 16.48 -7.79 16.54
C PRO A 66 16.14 -6.34 16.15
N ILE A 67 17.14 -5.54 15.79
CA ILE A 67 16.95 -4.14 15.38
C ILE A 67 16.29 -4.08 14.00
N THR A 68 16.73 -4.92 13.07
CA THR A 68 16.10 -5.04 11.73
C THR A 68 14.65 -5.49 11.83
N LEU A 69 14.35 -6.44 12.71
CA LEU A 69 12.99 -6.92 12.94
C LEU A 69 12.09 -5.81 13.52
N LEU A 70 12.60 -5.04 14.48
CA LEU A 70 11.85 -3.90 15.04
C LEU A 70 11.61 -2.80 13.99
N ALA A 71 12.59 -2.52 13.14
CA ALA A 71 12.44 -1.59 12.03
C ALA A 71 11.36 -2.07 11.03
N ALA A 72 11.32 -3.37 10.71
CA ALA A 72 10.31 -3.96 9.82
C ALA A 72 8.88 -3.89 10.41
N PHE A 73 8.71 -4.11 11.72
CA PHE A 73 7.42 -3.92 12.38
C PHE A 73 6.95 -2.48 12.32
N THR A 74 7.86 -1.54 12.50
CA THR A 74 7.56 -0.10 12.44
C THR A 74 7.10 0.29 11.03
N PHE A 75 7.77 -0.22 9.99
CA PHE A 75 7.39 -0.06 8.59
C PHE A 75 6.03 -0.70 8.20
N SER A 76 5.52 -1.65 9.00
CA SER A 76 4.22 -2.27 8.70
C SER A 76 3.04 -1.37 9.10
N ILE A 77 3.28 -0.40 9.99
CA ILE A 77 2.24 0.46 10.57
C ILE A 77 1.69 1.44 9.51
N GLU A 78 2.53 1.96 8.61
CA GLU A 78 2.05 2.90 7.58
C GLU A 78 1.08 2.27 6.59
N ILE A 79 1.21 0.98 6.25
CA ILE A 79 0.29 0.31 5.34
C ILE A 79 -1.10 0.22 5.98
N VAL A 80 -1.16 -0.02 7.30
CA VAL A 80 -2.42 0.04 8.06
C VAL A 80 -3.01 1.44 8.00
N LEU A 81 -2.20 2.49 8.18
CA LEU A 81 -2.67 3.87 8.09
C LEU A 81 -3.19 4.20 6.68
N VAL A 82 -2.51 3.76 5.63
CA VAL A 82 -2.92 3.94 4.24
C VAL A 82 -4.29 3.30 3.96
N ILE A 83 -4.51 2.09 4.49
CA ILE A 83 -5.78 1.39 4.37
C ILE A 83 -6.90 2.14 5.11
N LEU A 84 -6.67 2.53 6.36
CA LEU A 84 -7.67 3.21 7.20
C LEU A 84 -8.04 4.61 6.68
N THR A 85 -7.08 5.33 6.10
CA THR A 85 -7.30 6.68 5.55
C THR A 85 -7.76 6.67 4.09
N ASN A 86 -7.82 5.49 3.47
CA ASN A 86 -8.17 5.29 2.06
C ASN A 86 -7.32 6.15 1.10
N VAL A 87 -6.04 6.39 1.37
CA VAL A 87 -5.20 7.18 0.45
C VAL A 87 -4.74 6.35 -0.75
N GLU A 88 -4.20 7.02 -1.77
CA GLU A 88 -3.73 6.37 -2.99
C GLU A 88 -2.23 6.08 -2.89
N LEU A 89 -1.84 4.86 -3.24
CA LEU A 89 -0.44 4.44 -3.27
C LEU A 89 -0.15 3.84 -4.64
N ALA A 90 0.96 4.26 -5.24
CA ALA A 90 1.34 3.86 -6.60
C ALA A 90 1.43 2.33 -6.75
N THR A 91 2.02 1.63 -5.77
CA THR A 91 2.16 0.16 -5.79
C THR A 91 0.80 -0.54 -5.80
N SER A 92 -0.12 -0.14 -4.93
CA SER A 92 -1.49 -0.68 -4.89
C SER A 92 -2.24 -0.39 -6.19
N ASN A 93 -2.06 0.81 -6.76
CA ASN A 93 -2.71 1.17 -8.02
C ASN A 93 -2.19 0.34 -9.19
N VAL A 94 -0.87 0.12 -9.28
CA VAL A 94 -0.29 -0.78 -10.28
C VAL A 94 -0.87 -2.18 -10.14
N ASP A 95 -0.97 -2.71 -8.92
CA ASP A 95 -1.48 -4.06 -8.66
C ASP A 95 -2.94 -4.24 -9.12
N VAL A 96 -3.88 -3.46 -8.55
CA VAL A 96 -5.31 -3.57 -8.87
C VAL A 96 -5.62 -3.25 -10.33
N LYS A 97 -4.91 -2.30 -10.93
CA LYS A 97 -5.15 -1.92 -12.33
C LYS A 97 -4.55 -2.92 -13.29
N THR A 98 -3.37 -3.48 -13.00
CA THR A 98 -2.78 -4.53 -13.86
C THR A 98 -3.71 -5.73 -13.89
N TYR A 99 -4.17 -6.19 -12.72
CA TYR A 99 -5.13 -7.28 -12.63
C TYR A 99 -6.41 -7.02 -13.42
N THR A 100 -7.01 -5.84 -13.24
CA THR A 100 -8.25 -5.44 -13.93
C THR A 100 -8.05 -5.27 -15.44
N THR A 101 -6.85 -4.84 -15.87
CA THR A 101 -6.47 -4.72 -17.29
C THR A 101 -6.32 -6.09 -17.93
N LEU A 102 -5.71 -7.07 -17.24
CA LEU A 102 -5.58 -8.45 -17.71
C LEU A 102 -6.96 -9.12 -17.91
N GLN A 103 -7.94 -8.77 -17.09
CA GLN A 103 -9.34 -9.17 -17.27
C GLN A 103 -10.07 -8.43 -18.41
N ARG A 104 -9.41 -7.49 -19.10
CA ARG A 104 -9.97 -6.61 -20.14
C ARG A 104 -11.14 -5.75 -19.65
N LYS A 105 -11.20 -5.45 -18.35
CA LYS A 105 -12.24 -4.59 -17.76
C LYS A 105 -11.92 -3.09 -17.87
N ILE A 106 -10.65 -2.76 -18.04
CA ILE A 106 -10.16 -1.40 -18.31
C ILE A 106 -9.15 -1.43 -19.46
N ALA A 107 -9.07 -0.36 -20.24
CA ALA A 107 -8.08 -0.23 -21.30
C ALA A 107 -6.66 0.00 -20.75
N ILE A 108 -5.64 -0.46 -21.47
CA ILE A 108 -4.21 -0.24 -21.14
C ILE A 108 -3.89 1.25 -20.94
N TYR A 109 -4.56 2.15 -21.66
CA TYR A 109 -4.39 3.59 -21.45
C TYR A 109 -4.68 4.02 -20.01
N HIS A 110 -5.67 3.41 -19.36
CA HIS A 110 -5.97 3.72 -17.97
C HIS A 110 -4.85 3.29 -17.03
N LEU A 111 -4.02 2.30 -17.38
CA LEU A 111 -2.86 1.89 -16.61
C LEU A 111 -1.83 3.03 -16.51
N TYR A 112 -1.59 3.75 -17.61
CA TYR A 112 -0.60 4.85 -17.66
C TYR A 112 -1.15 6.20 -17.19
N ARG A 113 -2.46 6.43 -17.29
CA ARG A 113 -3.07 7.71 -16.89
C ARG A 113 -3.01 7.98 -15.37
N ASN A 114 -2.83 6.96 -14.53
CA ASN A 114 -2.82 7.08 -13.07
C ASN A 114 -1.73 6.22 -12.45
#